data_AF-A0A6A6RU32-F1
#
_entry.id   AF-A0A6A6RU32-F1
#
_cell.length_a   1.000
_cell.length_b   1.000
_cell.length_c   1.000
_cell.angle_alpha   90.00
_cell.angle_beta   90.00
_cell.angle_gamma   90.00
#
_symmetry.space_group_name_H-M   'P 1'
#
loop_
_entity.id
_entity.type
_entity.pdbx_description
1 polymer ?
#
loop_
_entity_poly.entity_id
_entity_poly.type
_entity_poly.pdbx_seq_one_letter_code
_entity_poly.pdbx_strand_id
1 'polypeptide(L)'
;MTSGHKLAQRHGVSDYKVTTSSNPVQPTGFVYVETDRYLPSPSPDLSPSDDDGKVMQKLGAWAKEPLNELSYLRRIAEGKPFDEDGHDEFAPTLLSGLVIWAPFYLPDAHFKAYIQIAQSVLGKHSWKKVVGYRYLLQGKGVDGVKEAVSNENFVANIVAVGGQGKAFDFGVDSHRDGVEVVEVLSALVEKIRKTEGGGGVKLVLNHFCKPDLSTPEWPSYSRWSAAMSGLSNDPHVYMKLSGAFNEFAPSPTPSSVQELLTTLTPYFNHLYDTFGAKRLMFASDWPVCNVGGPQGEKDGEERNWSVWRSVVKAWMDGKGLEDEEKEWIWWKTGVEAYGIEGF
;
A
#
# COMPACT_ATOMS: atom_id res chain seq x y z
N MET A 1 -10.14 -10.51 11.16
CA MET A 1 -10.08 -9.68 12.38
C MET A 1 -11.06 -10.20 13.41
N THR A 2 -10.72 -10.13 14.70
CA THR A 2 -11.62 -10.52 15.79
C THR A 2 -12.75 -9.50 15.95
N SER A 3 -13.93 -9.96 16.39
CA SER A 3 -15.06 -9.07 16.71
C SER A 3 -14.65 -8.06 17.78
N GLY A 4 -14.97 -6.78 17.58
CA GLY A 4 -14.59 -5.67 18.48
C GLY A 4 -13.25 -5.00 18.17
N HIS A 5 -12.46 -5.49 17.20
CA HIS A 5 -11.28 -4.78 16.72
C HIS A 5 -11.69 -3.51 15.96
N LYS A 6 -10.96 -2.39 16.10
CA LYS A 6 -11.30 -1.09 15.47
C LYS A 6 -11.48 -1.17 13.96
N LEU A 7 -10.64 -1.98 13.31
CA LEU A 7 -10.70 -2.22 11.86
C LEU A 7 -11.75 -3.28 11.44
N ALA A 8 -12.44 -3.92 12.40
CA ALA A 8 -13.55 -4.82 12.08
C ALA A 8 -14.84 -4.07 11.73
N GLN A 9 -14.90 -2.76 12.02
CA GLN A 9 -15.96 -1.88 11.58
C GLN A 9 -15.67 -1.38 10.16
N ARG A 10 -16.72 -1.01 9.42
CA ARG A 10 -16.57 -0.44 8.09
C ARG A 10 -16.14 1.02 8.20
N HIS A 11 -15.11 1.37 7.44
CA HIS A 11 -14.55 2.71 7.31
C HIS A 11 -14.71 3.13 5.85
N GLY A 12 -15.62 4.05 5.58
CA GLY A 12 -15.96 4.49 4.23
C GLY A 12 -15.44 5.89 3.88
N VAL A 13 -15.73 6.34 2.66
CA VAL A 13 -15.28 7.67 2.18
C VAL A 13 -15.87 8.82 2.99
N SER A 14 -17.08 8.66 3.54
CA SER A 14 -17.67 9.65 4.46
C SER A 14 -16.83 9.79 5.73
N ASP A 15 -16.40 8.68 6.34
CA ASP A 15 -15.55 8.70 7.53
C ASP A 15 -14.17 9.31 7.23
N TYR A 16 -13.65 9.04 6.03
CA TYR A 16 -12.42 9.68 5.54
C TYR A 16 -12.58 11.19 5.43
N LYS A 17 -13.68 11.69 4.82
CA LYS A 17 -13.97 13.13 4.71
C LYS A 17 -14.05 13.80 6.10
N VAL A 18 -14.74 13.18 7.05
CA VAL A 18 -14.81 13.70 8.43
C VAL A 18 -13.43 13.65 9.09
N THR A 19 -12.63 12.64 8.77
CA THR A 19 -11.29 12.52 9.32
C THR A 19 -10.35 13.62 8.84
N THR A 20 -10.43 13.95 7.55
CA THR A 20 -9.59 14.98 6.94
C THR A 20 -10.10 16.38 7.24
N SER A 21 -11.41 16.58 7.46
CA SER A 21 -12.03 17.90 7.66
C SER A 21 -11.48 18.71 8.84
N SER A 22 -10.88 18.02 9.82
CA SER A 22 -10.17 18.65 10.94
C SER A 22 -8.92 19.45 10.52
N ASN A 23 -8.41 19.22 9.30
CA ASN A 23 -7.23 19.89 8.78
C ASN A 23 -7.59 21.08 7.87
N PRO A 24 -6.86 22.20 7.89
CA PRO A 24 -7.09 23.29 6.93
C PRO A 24 -6.80 22.89 5.47
N VAL A 25 -5.98 21.86 5.24
CA VAL A 25 -5.66 21.36 3.89
C VAL A 25 -6.39 20.04 3.65
N GLN A 26 -7.36 20.08 2.73
CA GLN A 26 -8.14 18.92 2.34
C GLN A 26 -7.50 18.18 1.16
N PRO A 27 -7.47 16.84 1.17
CA PRO A 27 -7.09 16.08 -0.02
C PRO A 27 -8.12 16.29 -1.13
N THR A 28 -7.64 16.58 -2.33
CA THR A 28 -8.49 16.67 -3.54
C THR A 28 -8.84 15.29 -4.10
N GLY A 29 -8.12 14.25 -3.68
CA GLY A 29 -8.43 12.86 -3.96
C GLY A 29 -7.49 11.90 -3.25
N PHE A 30 -7.72 10.60 -3.41
CA PHE A 30 -6.93 9.53 -2.82
C PHE A 30 -6.82 8.33 -3.77
N VAL A 31 -5.73 7.57 -3.61
CA VAL A 31 -5.61 6.21 -4.16
C VAL A 31 -6.05 5.24 -3.08
N TYR A 32 -7.09 4.45 -3.36
CA TYR A 32 -7.45 3.34 -2.49
C TYR A 32 -6.47 2.20 -2.73
N VAL A 33 -5.90 1.68 -1.67
CA VAL A 33 -5.10 0.46 -1.72
C VAL A 33 -5.93 -0.64 -1.08
N GLU A 34 -5.94 -1.83 -1.71
CA GLU A 34 -6.64 -3.02 -1.22
C GLU A 34 -6.48 -3.20 0.29
N THR A 35 -7.47 -3.84 0.91
CA THR A 35 -7.31 -4.27 2.29
C THR A 35 -7.05 -5.76 2.34
N ASP A 36 -6.23 -6.19 3.30
CA ASP A 36 -5.85 -7.60 3.46
C ASP A 36 -7.10 -8.47 3.72
N ARG A 37 -7.65 -9.05 2.64
CA ARG A 37 -8.86 -9.85 2.67
C ARG A 37 -8.52 -11.32 2.89
N TYR A 38 -9.38 -11.96 3.67
CA TYR A 38 -9.26 -13.38 3.98
C TYR A 38 -9.28 -14.25 2.72
N LEU A 39 -8.40 -15.25 2.69
CA LEU A 39 -8.42 -16.37 1.76
C LEU A 39 -8.55 -17.68 2.57
N PRO A 40 -9.36 -18.65 2.10
CA PRO A 40 -9.56 -19.90 2.82
C PRO A 40 -8.33 -20.82 2.81
N SER A 41 -7.39 -20.60 1.88
CA SER A 41 -6.15 -21.34 1.74
C SER A 41 -5.10 -20.50 1.00
N PRO A 42 -3.79 -20.79 1.15
CA PRO A 42 -2.74 -20.11 0.39
C PRO A 42 -2.80 -20.33 -1.13
N SER A 43 -3.52 -21.34 -1.63
CA SER A 43 -3.68 -21.60 -3.06
C SER A 43 -5.06 -22.18 -3.34
N PRO A 44 -5.65 -21.87 -4.51
CA PRO A 44 -6.93 -22.45 -4.92
C PRO A 44 -6.76 -23.95 -5.24
N ASP A 45 -7.82 -24.73 -4.99
CA ASP A 45 -7.87 -26.17 -5.30
C ASP A 45 -8.21 -26.43 -6.77
N LEU A 46 -7.24 -26.21 -7.66
CA LEU A 46 -7.36 -26.37 -9.11
C LEU A 46 -6.74 -27.70 -9.58
N SER A 47 -7.48 -28.45 -10.40
CA SER A 47 -7.00 -29.68 -11.04
C SER A 47 -6.56 -29.41 -12.48
N PRO A 48 -5.51 -30.08 -12.99
CA PRO A 48 -5.18 -30.05 -14.42
C PRO A 48 -6.31 -30.52 -15.36
N SER A 49 -7.29 -31.26 -14.82
CA SER A 49 -8.48 -31.71 -15.56
C SER A 49 -9.66 -30.74 -15.52
N ASP A 50 -9.55 -29.63 -14.78
CA ASP A 50 -10.61 -28.63 -14.73
C ASP A 50 -10.65 -27.87 -16.06
N ASP A 51 -11.85 -27.75 -16.64
CA ASP A 51 -12.10 -26.86 -17.76
C ASP A 51 -12.11 -25.38 -17.31
N ASP A 52 -12.03 -24.46 -18.26
CA ASP A 52 -11.99 -23.01 -18.00
C ASP A 52 -13.16 -22.54 -17.11
N GLY A 53 -14.36 -23.12 -17.31
CA GLY A 53 -15.54 -22.78 -16.51
C GLY A 53 -15.39 -23.17 -15.04
N LYS A 54 -14.88 -24.38 -14.78
CA LYS A 54 -14.58 -24.86 -13.41
C LYS A 54 -13.45 -24.07 -12.77
N VAL A 55 -12.40 -23.75 -13.51
CA VAL A 55 -11.30 -22.90 -13.02
C VAL A 55 -11.84 -21.55 -12.57
N MET A 56 -12.65 -20.89 -13.40
CA MET A 56 -13.25 -19.59 -13.07
C MET A 56 -14.16 -19.68 -11.84
N GLN A 57 -14.98 -20.73 -11.73
CA GLN A 57 -15.86 -20.96 -10.59
C GLN A 57 -15.06 -21.13 -9.28
N LYS A 58 -14.04 -22.00 -9.30
CA LYS A 58 -13.21 -22.30 -8.13
C LYS A 58 -12.37 -21.10 -7.69
N LEU A 59 -11.79 -20.36 -8.64
CA LEU A 59 -11.07 -19.11 -8.36
C LEU A 59 -12.00 -18.06 -7.73
N GLY A 60 -13.21 -17.89 -8.27
CA GLY A 60 -14.19 -16.96 -7.72
C GLY A 60 -14.64 -17.32 -6.30
N ALA A 61 -14.82 -18.61 -6.02
CA ALA A 61 -15.16 -19.10 -4.68
C ALA A 61 -14.00 -18.94 -3.69
N TRP A 62 -12.77 -19.26 -4.12
CA TRP A 62 -11.57 -19.14 -3.29
C TRP A 62 -11.25 -17.68 -2.95
N ALA A 63 -11.33 -16.77 -3.94
CA ALA A 63 -11.04 -15.35 -3.77
C ALA A 63 -12.30 -14.51 -3.44
N LYS A 64 -13.31 -15.10 -2.81
CA LYS A 64 -14.60 -14.45 -2.53
C LYS A 64 -14.45 -13.10 -1.82
N GLU A 65 -13.67 -13.03 -0.73
CA GLU A 65 -13.54 -11.79 0.03
C GLU A 65 -12.77 -10.67 -0.71
N PRO A 66 -11.63 -10.95 -1.40
CA PRO A 66 -11.04 -9.99 -2.34
C PRO A 66 -12.03 -9.49 -3.41
N LEU A 67 -12.87 -10.37 -3.98
CA LEU A 67 -13.85 -9.98 -4.99
C LEU A 67 -15.03 -9.19 -4.40
N ASN A 68 -15.44 -9.47 -3.16
CA ASN A 68 -16.43 -8.66 -2.45
C ASN A 68 -15.92 -7.22 -2.25
N GLU A 69 -14.62 -7.04 -1.96
CA GLU A 69 -14.01 -5.72 -1.92
C GLU A 69 -14.08 -5.01 -3.28
N LEU A 70 -13.80 -5.69 -4.40
CA LEU A 70 -13.96 -5.08 -5.72
C LEU A 70 -15.40 -4.66 -5.99
N SER A 71 -16.38 -5.43 -5.51
CA SER A 71 -17.80 -5.07 -5.61
C SER A 71 -18.12 -3.80 -4.82
N TYR A 72 -17.49 -3.62 -3.65
CA TYR A 72 -17.58 -2.39 -2.84
C TYR A 72 -16.90 -1.20 -3.53
N LEU A 73 -15.68 -1.39 -4.04
CA LEU A 73 -14.93 -0.36 -4.75
C LEU A 73 -15.62 0.09 -6.04
N ARG A 74 -16.32 -0.82 -6.71
CA ARG A 74 -17.18 -0.45 -7.84
C ARG A 74 -18.25 0.56 -7.44
N ARG A 75 -18.90 0.36 -6.29
CA ARG A 75 -19.95 1.27 -5.80
C ARG A 75 -19.39 2.64 -5.45
N ILE A 76 -18.20 2.71 -4.84
CA ILE A 76 -17.48 3.97 -4.62
C ILE A 76 -17.17 4.64 -5.97
N ALA A 77 -16.61 3.91 -6.92
CA ALA A 77 -16.19 4.45 -8.21
C ALA A 77 -17.37 4.90 -9.09
N GLU A 78 -18.53 4.26 -8.97
CA GLU A 78 -19.75 4.59 -9.72
C GLU A 78 -20.71 5.55 -8.97
N GLY A 79 -20.44 5.87 -7.69
CA GLY A 79 -21.29 6.74 -6.87
C GLY A 79 -22.64 6.10 -6.54
N LYS A 80 -22.65 4.79 -6.31
CA LYS A 80 -23.88 3.99 -6.07
C LYS A 80 -23.80 3.26 -4.73
N PRO A 81 -23.79 3.99 -3.60
CA PRO A 81 -23.68 3.37 -2.28
C PRO A 81 -24.92 2.55 -1.92
N PHE A 82 -24.72 1.52 -1.12
CA PHE A 82 -25.75 1.01 -0.21
C PHE A 82 -25.69 1.77 1.12
N ASP A 83 -26.78 1.76 1.89
CA ASP A 83 -26.89 2.52 3.16
C ASP A 83 -25.73 2.25 4.12
N GLU A 84 -25.23 1.01 4.13
CA GLU A 84 -24.15 0.54 4.99
C GLU A 84 -22.74 0.78 4.43
N ASP A 85 -22.57 1.34 3.23
CA ASP A 85 -21.25 1.43 2.59
C ASP A 85 -20.35 2.56 3.10
N GLY A 86 -20.90 3.49 3.89
CA GLY A 86 -20.14 4.61 4.46
C GLY A 86 -19.62 5.61 3.43
N HIS A 87 -20.29 5.78 2.29
CA HIS A 87 -19.97 6.82 1.31
C HIS A 87 -21.23 7.38 0.63
N ASP A 88 -21.10 8.56 0.02
CA ASP A 88 -22.15 9.23 -0.74
C ASP A 88 -21.92 9.15 -2.25
N GLU A 89 -22.88 9.66 -3.03
CA GLU A 89 -22.81 9.73 -4.50
C GLU A 89 -21.64 10.58 -5.03
N PHE A 90 -21.00 11.40 -4.18
CA PHE A 90 -19.85 12.23 -4.53
C PHE A 90 -18.51 11.53 -4.28
N ALA A 91 -18.49 10.34 -3.69
CA ALA A 91 -17.26 9.57 -3.51
C ALA A 91 -16.41 9.37 -4.78
N PRO A 92 -16.98 9.21 -6.00
CA PRO A 92 -16.21 9.12 -7.23
C PRO A 92 -15.27 10.29 -7.50
N THR A 93 -15.59 11.50 -7.00
CA THR A 93 -14.80 12.71 -7.25
C THR A 93 -13.48 12.72 -6.49
N LEU A 94 -13.43 12.02 -5.36
CA LEU A 94 -12.22 11.87 -4.55
C LEU A 94 -11.40 10.63 -4.93
N LEU A 95 -12.00 9.64 -5.59
CA LEU A 95 -11.30 8.39 -5.92
C LEU A 95 -10.41 8.58 -7.16
N SER A 96 -9.12 8.83 -6.95
CA SER A 96 -8.13 9.03 -8.03
C SER A 96 -7.62 7.73 -8.63
N GLY A 97 -7.56 6.64 -7.84
CA GLY A 97 -7.06 5.36 -8.30
C GLY A 97 -7.35 4.20 -7.35
N LEU A 98 -7.23 2.98 -7.88
CA LEU A 98 -7.38 1.71 -7.18
C LEU A 98 -6.10 0.88 -7.35
N VAL A 99 -5.48 0.51 -6.24
CA VAL A 99 -4.48 -0.55 -6.17
C VAL A 99 -5.17 -1.79 -5.63
N ILE A 100 -5.37 -2.81 -6.47
CA ILE A 100 -6.19 -3.98 -6.13
C ILE A 100 -5.34 -5.21 -5.82
N TRP A 101 -5.88 -6.16 -5.07
CA TRP A 101 -5.20 -7.43 -4.82
C TRP A 101 -5.24 -8.34 -6.05
N ALA A 102 -4.18 -9.13 -6.27
CA ALA A 102 -4.19 -10.26 -7.21
C ALA A 102 -3.19 -11.37 -6.79
N PRO A 103 -3.41 -12.64 -7.18
CA PRO A 103 -2.59 -13.77 -6.76
C PRO A 103 -1.40 -14.00 -7.72
N PHE A 104 -0.39 -13.13 -7.66
CA PHE A 104 0.73 -13.09 -8.61
C PHE A 104 1.54 -14.39 -8.72
N TYR A 105 1.54 -15.24 -7.69
CA TYR A 105 2.31 -16.49 -7.67
C TYR A 105 1.67 -17.62 -8.48
N LEU A 106 0.42 -17.45 -8.92
CA LEU A 106 -0.28 -18.45 -9.73
C LEU A 106 0.27 -18.51 -11.16
N PRO A 107 0.23 -19.69 -11.81
CA PRO A 107 0.53 -19.81 -13.23
C PRO A 107 -0.23 -18.80 -14.09
N ASP A 108 0.41 -18.31 -15.15
CA ASP A 108 -0.11 -17.24 -16.03
C ASP A 108 -1.59 -17.44 -16.44
N ALA A 109 -1.98 -18.66 -16.83
CA ALA A 109 -3.36 -18.97 -17.20
C ALA A 109 -4.36 -18.71 -16.05
N HIS A 110 -4.03 -19.13 -14.82
CA HIS A 110 -4.87 -18.93 -13.64
C HIS A 110 -4.86 -17.47 -13.16
N PHE A 111 -3.72 -16.80 -13.25
CA PHE A 111 -3.62 -15.36 -12.98
C PHE A 111 -4.51 -14.56 -13.93
N LYS A 112 -4.44 -14.82 -15.24
CA LYS A 112 -5.30 -14.20 -16.25
C LYS A 112 -6.78 -14.49 -16.01
N ALA A 113 -7.13 -15.73 -15.65
CA ALA A 113 -8.49 -16.10 -15.28
C ALA A 113 -8.98 -15.27 -14.07
N TYR A 114 -8.16 -15.13 -13.02
CA TYR A 114 -8.50 -14.27 -11.88
C TYR A 114 -8.71 -12.81 -12.31
N ILE A 115 -7.82 -12.24 -13.14
CA ILE A 115 -7.96 -10.86 -13.63
C ILE A 115 -9.26 -10.68 -14.43
N GLN A 116 -9.70 -11.67 -15.21
CA GLN A 116 -10.99 -11.62 -15.91
C GLN A 116 -12.19 -11.59 -14.94
N ILE A 117 -12.14 -12.38 -13.86
CA ILE A 117 -13.16 -12.34 -12.80
C ILE A 117 -13.16 -10.96 -12.14
N ALA A 118 -11.99 -10.46 -11.74
CA ALA A 118 -11.84 -9.16 -11.11
C ALA A 118 -12.37 -8.02 -11.99
N GLN A 119 -12.05 -8.03 -13.29
CA GLN A 119 -12.59 -7.10 -14.29
C GLN A 119 -14.11 -7.16 -14.40
N SER A 120 -14.68 -8.36 -14.38
CA SER A 120 -16.13 -8.56 -14.48
C SER A 120 -16.86 -8.03 -13.24
N VAL A 121 -16.29 -8.27 -12.05
CA VAL A 121 -16.82 -7.80 -10.78
C VAL A 121 -16.74 -6.27 -10.67
N LEU A 122 -15.56 -5.70 -10.89
CA LEU A 122 -15.31 -4.26 -10.78
C LEU A 122 -16.03 -3.47 -11.90
N GLY A 123 -16.24 -4.10 -13.06
CA GLY A 123 -16.92 -3.50 -14.21
C GLY A 123 -16.00 -2.61 -15.05
N LYS A 124 -16.28 -2.51 -16.36
CA LYS A 124 -15.43 -1.82 -17.34
C LYS A 124 -15.16 -0.34 -17.02
N HIS A 125 -16.13 0.35 -16.42
CA HIS A 125 -15.98 1.76 -16.08
C HIS A 125 -14.98 1.95 -14.93
N SER A 126 -15.23 1.29 -13.80
CA SER A 126 -14.39 1.38 -12.60
C SER A 126 -13.01 0.74 -12.81
N TRP A 127 -12.89 -0.26 -13.69
CA TRP A 127 -11.59 -0.84 -14.06
C TRP A 127 -10.59 0.18 -14.62
N LYS A 128 -11.06 1.26 -15.25
CA LYS A 128 -10.18 2.34 -15.72
C LYS A 128 -9.44 3.05 -14.59
N LYS A 129 -9.98 3.01 -13.37
CA LYS A 129 -9.35 3.56 -12.17
C LYS A 129 -8.33 2.61 -11.54
N VAL A 130 -8.16 1.38 -12.04
CA VAL A 130 -7.09 0.48 -11.55
C VAL A 130 -5.74 1.01 -12.00
N VAL A 131 -4.93 1.47 -11.05
CA VAL A 131 -3.61 2.09 -11.28
C VAL A 131 -2.45 1.20 -10.84
N GLY A 132 -2.74 0.18 -10.03
CA GLY A 132 -1.73 -0.75 -9.58
C GLY A 132 -2.31 -2.00 -8.95
N TYR A 133 -1.40 -2.84 -8.48
CA TYR A 133 -1.72 -4.06 -7.77
C TYR A 133 -0.89 -4.17 -6.50
N ARG A 134 -1.42 -4.87 -5.50
CA ARG A 134 -0.66 -5.22 -4.29
C ARG A 134 -0.76 -6.71 -4.02
N TYR A 135 0.34 -7.27 -3.51
CA TYR A 135 0.37 -8.57 -2.88
C TYR A 135 1.20 -8.48 -1.61
N LEU A 136 0.60 -8.79 -0.47
CA LEU A 136 1.25 -8.68 0.83
C LEU A 136 2.24 -9.84 1.04
N LEU A 137 3.50 -9.47 1.23
CA LEU A 137 4.58 -10.37 1.64
C LEU A 137 4.81 -10.33 3.17
N GLN A 138 4.30 -9.30 3.84
CA GLN A 138 4.26 -9.19 5.30
C GLN A 138 3.58 -10.41 5.94
N GLY A 139 4.11 -10.82 7.10
CA GLY A 139 3.63 -11.97 7.86
C GLY A 139 3.98 -13.33 7.25
N LYS A 140 4.77 -13.36 6.16
CA LYS A 140 5.25 -14.60 5.53
C LYS A 140 6.69 -14.96 5.95
N GLY A 141 7.33 -14.13 6.78
CA GLY A 141 8.74 -14.29 7.13
C GLY A 141 9.68 -14.11 5.94
N VAL A 142 10.99 -14.10 6.22
CA VAL A 142 12.03 -14.04 5.16
C VAL A 142 11.90 -15.17 4.13
N ASP A 143 11.49 -16.37 4.55
CA ASP A 143 11.39 -17.52 3.64
C ASP A 143 10.24 -17.35 2.64
N GLY A 144 9.09 -16.80 3.07
CA GLY A 144 8.00 -16.48 2.15
C GLY A 144 8.36 -15.38 1.16
N VAL A 145 9.19 -14.39 1.56
CA VAL A 145 9.73 -13.40 0.62
C VAL A 145 10.67 -14.06 -0.38
N LYS A 146 11.58 -14.93 0.07
CA LYS A 146 12.48 -15.69 -0.81
C LYS A 146 11.74 -16.61 -1.77
N GLU A 147 10.63 -17.23 -1.33
CA GLU A 147 9.75 -18.01 -2.19
C GLU A 147 9.13 -17.15 -3.29
N ALA A 148 8.65 -15.94 -2.96
CA ALA A 148 8.14 -15.00 -3.95
C ALA A 148 9.24 -14.58 -4.96
N VAL A 149 10.47 -14.37 -4.50
CA VAL A 149 11.61 -14.06 -5.38
C VAL A 149 11.96 -15.22 -6.30
N SER A 150 11.92 -16.46 -5.80
CA SER A 150 12.27 -17.65 -6.59
C SER A 150 11.15 -18.09 -7.54
N ASN A 151 9.90 -17.69 -7.28
CA ASN A 151 8.76 -18.03 -8.12
C ASN A 151 8.76 -17.24 -9.44
N GLU A 152 8.99 -17.93 -10.56
CA GLU A 152 9.01 -17.31 -11.89
C GLU A 152 7.66 -16.72 -12.32
N ASN A 153 6.54 -17.33 -11.91
CA ASN A 153 5.21 -16.80 -12.21
C ASN A 153 4.99 -15.47 -11.48
N PHE A 154 5.45 -15.37 -10.23
CA PHE A 154 5.34 -14.14 -9.45
C PHE A 154 6.02 -12.97 -10.16
N VAL A 155 7.27 -13.15 -10.59
CA VAL A 155 8.01 -12.13 -11.33
C VAL A 155 7.39 -11.85 -12.70
N ALA A 156 7.06 -12.89 -13.47
CA ALA A 156 6.49 -12.73 -14.80
C ALA A 156 5.15 -11.97 -14.77
N ASN A 157 4.29 -12.26 -13.80
CA ASN A 157 3.00 -11.57 -13.64
C ASN A 157 3.18 -10.11 -13.22
N ILE A 158 4.18 -9.78 -12.38
CA ILE A 158 4.53 -8.38 -12.07
C ILE A 158 4.96 -7.63 -13.32
N VAL A 159 5.85 -8.24 -14.12
CA VAL A 159 6.30 -7.65 -15.39
C VAL A 159 5.12 -7.46 -16.35
N ALA A 160 4.21 -8.43 -16.42
CA ALA A 160 3.04 -8.36 -17.30
C ALA A 160 2.06 -7.22 -16.94
N VAL A 161 1.83 -6.93 -15.65
CA VAL A 161 1.00 -5.80 -15.24
C VAL A 161 1.76 -4.46 -15.38
N GLY A 162 3.06 -4.45 -15.13
CA GLY A 162 3.91 -3.28 -15.35
C GLY A 162 3.98 -2.85 -16.81
N GLY A 163 4.03 -3.81 -17.75
CA GLY A 163 3.91 -3.55 -19.18
C GLY A 163 2.59 -2.93 -19.62
N GLN A 164 1.56 -2.93 -18.75
CA GLN A 164 0.29 -2.23 -18.94
C GLN A 164 0.26 -0.86 -18.22
N GLY A 165 1.42 -0.39 -17.75
CA GLY A 165 1.58 0.86 -17.00
C GLY A 165 1.05 0.80 -15.56
N LYS A 166 0.83 -0.39 -14.99
CA LYS A 166 0.30 -0.55 -13.63
C LYS A 166 1.45 -0.68 -12.62
N ALA A 167 1.36 0.06 -11.52
CA ALA A 167 2.32 -0.03 -10.43
C ALA A 167 2.15 -1.35 -9.65
N PHE A 168 3.21 -1.75 -8.96
CA PHE A 168 3.17 -2.86 -8.01
C PHE A 168 3.59 -2.40 -6.61
N ASP A 169 2.71 -2.57 -5.63
CA ASP A 169 2.94 -2.22 -4.23
C ASP A 169 3.55 -3.41 -3.46
N PHE A 170 4.68 -3.19 -2.79
CA PHE A 170 5.31 -4.14 -1.89
C PHE A 170 5.00 -3.82 -0.42
N GLY A 171 4.35 -4.76 0.27
CA GLY A 171 4.23 -4.75 1.73
C GLY A 171 5.07 -5.87 2.35
N VAL A 172 6.14 -5.51 3.06
CA VAL A 172 6.96 -6.40 3.91
C VAL A 172 6.98 -5.85 5.34
N ASP A 173 7.27 -6.70 6.33
CA ASP A 173 7.27 -6.32 7.75
C ASP A 173 8.63 -6.53 8.40
N SER A 174 9.55 -5.56 8.28
CA SER A 174 10.91 -5.74 8.81
C SER A 174 10.99 -5.78 10.35
N HIS A 175 9.94 -5.31 11.02
CA HIS A 175 9.79 -5.37 12.46
C HIS A 175 9.48 -6.80 12.90
N ARG A 176 8.45 -7.46 12.32
CA ARG A 176 8.00 -8.79 12.79
C ARG A 176 8.65 -9.94 12.04
N ASP A 177 8.97 -9.77 10.77
CA ASP A 177 9.57 -10.81 9.93
C ASP A 177 11.11 -10.74 9.85
N GLY A 178 11.71 -9.72 10.49
CA GLY A 178 13.15 -9.46 10.47
C GLY A 178 13.60 -8.57 9.30
N VAL A 179 14.70 -7.84 9.46
CA VAL A 179 15.20 -6.88 8.46
C VAL A 179 15.60 -7.53 7.14
N GLU A 180 15.88 -8.84 7.17
CA GLU A 180 16.20 -9.68 6.02
C GLU A 180 15.14 -9.60 4.92
N VAL A 181 13.86 -9.38 5.27
CA VAL A 181 12.80 -9.23 4.26
C VAL A 181 13.07 -8.07 3.31
N VAL A 182 13.65 -6.97 3.80
CA VAL A 182 13.99 -5.78 3.01
C VAL A 182 15.25 -6.02 2.20
N GLU A 183 16.24 -6.70 2.77
CA GLU A 183 17.48 -7.05 2.09
C GLU A 183 17.19 -7.94 0.87
N VAL A 184 16.24 -8.86 0.98
CA VAL A 184 15.82 -9.76 -0.12
C VAL A 184 15.05 -9.01 -1.22
N LEU A 185 14.39 -7.89 -0.94
CA LEU A 185 13.66 -7.12 -1.97
C LEU A 185 14.57 -6.65 -3.10
N SER A 186 15.85 -6.34 -2.83
CA SER A 186 16.78 -5.92 -3.88
C SER A 186 16.97 -7.01 -4.93
N ALA A 187 17.04 -8.28 -4.51
CA ALA A 187 17.13 -9.41 -5.43
C ALA A 187 15.84 -9.59 -6.27
N LEU A 188 14.68 -9.31 -5.69
CA LEU A 188 13.41 -9.30 -6.43
C LEU A 188 13.38 -8.20 -7.48
N VAL A 189 13.77 -6.97 -7.12
CA VAL A 189 13.86 -5.84 -8.04
C VAL A 189 14.79 -6.18 -9.20
N GLU A 190 16.01 -6.67 -8.92
CA GLU A 190 16.94 -7.11 -9.97
C GLU A 190 16.35 -8.17 -10.90
N LYS A 191 15.62 -9.15 -10.34
CA LYS A 191 15.00 -10.21 -11.13
C LYS A 191 13.87 -9.66 -12.01
N ILE A 192 13.03 -8.76 -11.48
CA ILE A 192 12.02 -8.04 -12.27
C ILE A 192 12.69 -7.31 -13.44
N ARG A 193 13.75 -6.52 -13.17
CA ARG A 193 14.49 -5.76 -14.20
C ARG A 193 15.08 -6.66 -15.28
N LYS A 194 15.68 -7.80 -14.90
CA LYS A 194 16.21 -8.79 -15.85
C LYS A 194 15.10 -9.39 -16.71
N THR A 195 13.93 -9.69 -16.13
CA THR A 195 12.80 -10.28 -16.85
C THR A 195 12.09 -9.30 -17.79
N GLU A 196 11.93 -8.03 -17.41
CA GLU A 196 11.30 -7.02 -18.27
C GLU A 196 12.22 -6.48 -19.38
N GLY A 197 13.54 -6.68 -19.26
CA GLY A 197 14.53 -6.22 -20.25
C GLY A 197 14.68 -4.69 -20.33
N GLY A 198 14.34 -3.97 -19.25
CA GLY A 198 14.38 -2.49 -19.16
C GLY A 198 13.03 -1.76 -19.12
N GLY A 199 11.94 -2.47 -18.80
CA GLY A 199 10.54 -2.02 -18.84
C GLY A 199 10.05 -1.05 -17.77
N GLY A 200 10.84 -0.74 -16.74
CA GLY A 200 10.52 0.32 -15.78
C GLY A 200 9.22 0.10 -15.00
N VAL A 201 8.82 -1.15 -14.70
CA VAL A 201 7.71 -1.41 -13.76
C VAL A 201 7.92 -0.54 -12.52
N LYS A 202 6.90 0.26 -12.18
CA LYS A 202 6.94 1.14 -11.01
C LYS A 202 6.64 0.34 -9.77
N LEU A 203 7.61 0.30 -8.86
CA LEU A 203 7.57 -0.50 -7.64
C LEU A 203 7.40 0.45 -6.45
N VAL A 204 6.35 0.27 -5.66
CA VAL A 204 6.02 1.17 -4.55
C VAL A 204 6.20 0.44 -3.24
N LEU A 205 7.19 0.84 -2.45
CA LEU A 205 7.46 0.31 -1.13
C LEU A 205 6.50 0.92 -0.12
N ASN A 206 5.84 0.08 0.66
CA ASN A 206 4.89 0.53 1.67
C ASN A 206 5.55 0.76 3.02
N HIS A 207 5.10 1.82 3.72
CA HIS A 207 5.27 2.02 5.15
C HIS A 207 6.72 1.95 5.67
N PHE A 208 7.70 2.52 4.97
CA PHE A 208 9.13 2.41 5.33
C PHE A 208 9.63 0.95 5.36
N CYS A 209 8.89 0.00 4.78
CA CYS A 209 9.05 -1.44 5.01
C CYS A 209 8.93 -1.87 6.48
N LYS A 210 8.20 -1.08 7.28
CA LYS A 210 7.80 -1.35 8.67
C LYS A 210 9.01 -1.64 9.58
N PRO A 211 9.91 -0.68 9.81
CA PRO A 211 11.01 -0.83 10.75
C PRO A 211 10.49 -0.93 12.18
N ASP A 212 11.23 -1.55 13.09
CA ASP A 212 10.87 -1.52 14.52
C ASP A 212 11.15 -0.13 15.10
N LEU A 213 10.09 0.56 15.54
CA LEU A 213 10.14 1.88 16.16
C LEU A 213 9.90 1.81 17.68
N SER A 214 9.75 0.60 18.24
CA SER A 214 9.41 0.39 19.65
C SER A 214 10.55 0.71 20.60
N THR A 215 11.78 0.80 20.10
CA THR A 215 12.99 1.03 20.88
C THR A 215 13.64 2.37 20.51
N PRO A 216 14.29 3.06 21.47
CA PRO A 216 15.05 4.29 21.16
C PRO A 216 16.16 4.10 20.13
N GLU A 217 16.74 2.89 20.08
CA GLU A 217 17.79 2.49 19.14
C GLU A 217 17.39 1.17 18.50
N TRP A 218 16.99 1.19 17.22
CA TRP A 218 16.69 -0.04 16.49
C TRP A 218 17.99 -0.73 16.06
N PRO A 219 18.33 -1.93 16.57
CA PRO A 219 19.61 -2.57 16.27
C PRO A 219 19.83 -2.87 14.78
N SER A 220 18.75 -3.06 14.03
CA SER A 220 18.78 -3.35 12.59
C SER A 220 18.68 -2.10 11.71
N TYR A 221 18.72 -0.89 12.27
CA TYR A 221 18.66 0.36 11.50
C TYR A 221 19.74 0.44 10.41
N SER A 222 20.98 0.07 10.72
CA SER A 222 22.09 0.11 9.76
C SER A 222 21.88 -0.84 8.58
N ARG A 223 21.29 -2.00 8.83
CA ARG A 223 20.94 -2.99 7.80
C ARG A 223 19.77 -2.52 6.93
N TRP A 224 18.72 -2.01 7.57
CA TRP A 224 17.58 -1.44 6.87
C TRP A 224 17.96 -0.25 5.99
N SER A 225 18.75 0.68 6.52
CA SER A 225 19.21 1.86 5.78
C SER A 225 20.09 1.45 4.60
N ALA A 226 21.00 0.49 4.77
CA ALA A 226 21.80 -0.06 3.67
C ALA A 226 20.91 -0.72 2.59
N ALA A 227 19.90 -1.49 2.98
CA ALA A 227 18.95 -2.10 2.05
C ALA A 227 18.12 -1.03 1.30
N MET A 228 17.68 0.03 1.98
CA MET A 228 16.99 1.17 1.37
C MET A 228 17.87 1.89 0.36
N SER A 229 19.16 2.12 0.67
CA SER A 229 20.11 2.68 -0.28
C SER A 229 20.25 1.79 -1.52
N GLY A 230 20.33 0.48 -1.34
CA GLY A 230 20.37 -0.50 -2.44
C GLY A 230 19.15 -0.40 -3.35
N LEU A 231 17.95 -0.40 -2.76
CA LEU A 231 16.68 -0.26 -3.48
C LEU A 231 16.57 1.10 -4.20
N SER A 232 17.09 2.16 -3.59
CA SER A 232 17.04 3.52 -4.15
C SER A 232 17.89 3.70 -5.41
N ASN A 233 18.81 2.77 -5.73
CA ASN A 233 19.57 2.81 -6.98
C ASN A 233 18.69 2.57 -8.22
N ASP A 234 17.52 1.97 -8.04
CA ASP A 234 16.55 1.81 -9.11
C ASP A 234 15.62 3.03 -9.19
N PRO A 235 15.60 3.78 -10.30
CA PRO A 235 14.84 5.03 -10.41
C PRO A 235 13.32 4.81 -10.45
N HIS A 236 12.85 3.57 -10.63
CA HIS A 236 11.42 3.23 -10.65
C HIS A 236 10.95 2.59 -9.33
N VAL A 237 11.77 2.66 -8.27
CA VAL A 237 11.36 2.30 -6.91
C VAL A 237 10.99 3.57 -6.14
N TYR A 238 9.76 3.60 -5.63
CA TYR A 238 9.14 4.68 -4.89
C TYR A 238 8.89 4.23 -3.44
N MET A 239 8.72 5.17 -2.52
CA MET A 239 8.48 4.89 -1.10
C MET A 239 7.31 5.71 -0.55
N LYS A 240 6.39 5.03 0.14
CA LYS A 240 5.31 5.67 0.90
C LYS A 240 5.77 6.02 2.31
N LEU A 241 5.71 7.31 2.62
CA LEU A 241 5.80 7.84 3.97
C LEU A 241 4.46 7.60 4.68
N SER A 242 4.33 6.45 5.37
CA SER A 242 3.06 5.99 5.94
C SER A 242 3.24 4.89 7.01
N GLY A 243 2.18 4.52 7.72
CA GLY A 243 2.10 3.28 8.51
C GLY A 243 2.98 3.18 9.75
N ALA A 244 3.62 4.28 10.19
CA ALA A 244 4.58 4.25 11.29
C ALA A 244 3.97 3.91 12.67
N PHE A 245 2.70 4.26 12.93
CA PHE A 245 2.15 4.19 14.29
C PHE A 245 2.04 2.78 14.86
N ASN A 246 1.73 1.79 14.02
CA ASN A 246 1.66 0.39 14.47
C ASN A 246 3.05 -0.22 14.73
N GLU A 247 4.11 0.46 14.30
CA GLU A 247 5.48 0.00 14.39
C GLU A 247 6.17 0.34 15.71
N PHE A 248 5.52 1.11 16.57
CA PHE A 248 5.96 1.33 17.94
C PHE A 248 5.61 0.16 18.87
N ALA A 249 4.65 -0.69 18.51
CA ALA A 249 4.26 -1.83 19.36
C ALA A 249 5.43 -2.82 19.50
N PRO A 250 5.75 -3.31 20.71
CA PRO A 250 4.89 -3.30 21.90
C PRO A 250 4.98 -2.05 22.77
N SER A 251 5.88 -1.12 22.48
CA SER A 251 5.96 0.16 23.19
C SER A 251 4.79 1.08 22.84
N PRO A 252 4.40 2.00 23.74
CA PRO A 252 3.43 3.03 23.41
C PRO A 252 3.95 3.95 22.30
N THR A 253 3.09 4.28 21.35
CA THR A 253 3.37 5.31 20.34
C THR A 253 3.52 6.67 21.02
N PRO A 254 4.55 7.46 20.67
CA PRO A 254 4.73 8.79 21.24
C PRO A 254 3.50 9.69 21.01
N SER A 255 3.14 10.44 22.05
CA SER A 255 1.85 11.13 22.12
C SER A 255 1.81 12.46 21.37
N SER A 256 2.99 13.05 21.10
CA SER A 256 3.12 14.35 20.45
C SER A 256 3.82 14.26 19.09
N VAL A 257 3.49 15.21 18.20
CA VAL A 257 4.16 15.35 16.89
C VAL A 257 5.68 15.51 17.04
N GLN A 258 6.15 16.21 18.07
CA GLN A 258 7.59 16.45 18.28
C GLN A 258 8.35 15.19 18.71
N GLU A 259 7.76 14.35 19.56
CA GLU A 259 8.36 13.08 19.96
C GLU A 259 8.37 12.09 18.78
N LEU A 260 7.25 11.98 18.06
CA LEU A 260 7.17 11.19 16.82
C LEU A 260 8.23 11.63 15.82
N LEU A 261 8.37 12.95 15.62
CA LEU A 261 9.36 13.51 14.72
C LEU A 261 10.78 13.16 15.16
N THR A 262 11.10 13.23 16.45
CA THR A 262 12.42 12.84 16.99
C THR A 262 12.77 11.41 16.59
N THR A 263 11.85 10.45 16.80
CA THR A 263 12.10 9.04 16.46
C THR A 263 12.16 8.81 14.95
N LEU A 264 11.34 9.50 14.16
CA LEU A 264 11.21 9.25 12.71
C LEU A 264 12.22 10.03 11.85
N THR A 265 12.82 11.10 12.38
CA THR A 265 13.76 11.96 11.63
C THR A 265 14.91 11.18 10.98
N PRO A 266 15.57 10.21 11.65
CA PRO A 266 16.62 9.40 11.01
C PRO A 266 16.12 8.67 9.75
N TYR A 267 14.95 8.04 9.84
CA TYR A 267 14.33 7.31 8.73
C TYR A 267 13.92 8.23 7.59
N PHE A 268 13.25 9.35 7.90
CA PHE A 268 12.86 10.32 6.89
C PHE A 268 14.07 10.94 6.18
N ASN A 269 15.12 11.31 6.93
CA ASN A 269 16.33 11.88 6.36
C ASN A 269 17.02 10.86 5.46
N HIS A 270 17.22 9.63 5.93
CA HIS A 270 17.82 8.58 5.11
C HIS A 270 17.06 8.33 3.82
N LEU A 271 15.73 8.22 3.89
CA LEU A 271 14.89 8.04 2.71
C LEU A 271 14.97 9.24 1.76
N TYR A 272 14.93 10.47 2.26
CA TYR A 272 15.05 11.64 1.38
C TYR A 272 16.43 11.70 0.73
N ASP A 273 17.51 11.48 1.49
CA ASP A 273 18.87 11.59 0.99
C ASP A 273 19.18 10.51 -0.07
N THR A 274 18.46 9.38 -0.05
CA THR A 274 18.63 8.27 -1.01
C THR A 274 17.62 8.27 -2.15
N PHE A 275 16.32 8.47 -1.87
CA PHE A 275 15.27 8.45 -2.87
C PHE A 275 15.05 9.81 -3.54
N GLY A 276 15.23 10.90 -2.79
CA GLY A 276 14.84 12.25 -3.19
C GLY A 276 13.32 12.47 -3.16
N ALA A 277 12.89 13.74 -3.11
CA ALA A 277 11.48 14.11 -3.01
C ALA A 277 10.60 13.48 -4.11
N LYS A 278 11.13 13.35 -5.33
CA LYS A 278 10.41 12.81 -6.51
C LYS A 278 10.06 11.32 -6.42
N ARG A 279 10.59 10.61 -5.43
CA ARG A 279 10.31 9.18 -5.19
C ARG A 279 9.74 8.89 -3.80
N LEU A 280 9.54 9.93 -2.99
CA LEU A 280 8.80 9.84 -1.73
C LEU A 280 7.39 10.39 -1.90
N MET A 281 6.39 9.68 -1.36
CA MET A 281 5.00 10.13 -1.36
C MET A 281 4.37 10.01 0.02
N PHE A 282 3.57 11.00 0.40
CA PHE A 282 2.69 10.91 1.55
C PHE A 282 1.62 9.83 1.31
N ALA A 283 1.42 8.97 2.29
CA ALA A 283 0.22 8.15 2.37
C ALA A 283 -0.24 8.09 3.83
N SER A 284 -1.55 8.15 4.07
CA SER A 284 -2.06 8.23 5.44
C SER A 284 -2.11 6.89 6.15
N ASP A 285 -2.15 5.79 5.39
CA ASP A 285 -2.48 4.45 5.91
C ASP A 285 -3.83 4.42 6.66
N TRP A 286 -4.75 5.33 6.34
CA TRP A 286 -6.06 5.37 6.97
C TRP A 286 -6.94 4.25 6.39
N PRO A 287 -7.75 3.55 7.21
CA PRO A 287 -7.98 3.75 8.65
C PRO A 287 -6.98 3.01 9.57
N VAL A 288 -6.03 2.26 9.02
CA VAL A 288 -5.04 1.48 9.79
C VAL A 288 -4.20 2.36 10.72
N CYS A 289 -3.94 3.62 10.38
CA CYS A 289 -3.28 4.58 11.27
C CYS A 289 -3.99 4.78 12.62
N ASN A 290 -5.25 4.36 12.76
CA ASN A 290 -5.98 4.37 14.03
C ASN A 290 -5.67 3.16 14.94
N VAL A 291 -4.90 2.20 14.40
CA VAL A 291 -4.26 1.11 15.14
C VAL A 291 -2.86 1.56 15.53
N GLY A 292 -2.59 1.61 16.83
CA GLY A 292 -1.33 2.12 17.36
C GLY A 292 -1.17 3.64 17.28
N GLY A 293 -2.05 4.38 16.60
CA GLY A 293 -2.03 5.85 16.60
C GLY A 293 -2.13 6.45 18.01
N PRO A 294 -1.45 7.58 18.29
CA PRO A 294 -1.47 8.21 19.61
C PRO A 294 -2.83 8.82 19.95
N GLN A 295 -3.66 9.09 18.94
CA GLN A 295 -5.00 9.61 19.09
C GLN A 295 -6.04 8.55 18.72
N GLY A 296 -7.31 8.81 19.02
CA GLY A 296 -8.43 7.95 18.61
C GLY A 296 -9.13 8.43 17.34
N GLU A 297 -10.29 7.83 17.09
CA GLU A 297 -11.32 8.36 16.18
C GLU A 297 -12.39 9.16 16.96
N LYS A 298 -12.11 9.57 18.20
CA LYS A 298 -13.08 10.23 19.07
C LYS A 298 -13.40 11.63 18.57
N ASP A 299 -14.66 12.01 18.71
CA ASP A 299 -15.12 13.37 18.37
C ASP A 299 -14.46 14.42 19.27
N GLY A 300 -14.01 15.52 18.65
CA GLY A 300 -13.38 16.66 19.33
C GLY A 300 -11.85 16.54 19.52
N GLU A 301 -11.23 15.41 19.18
CA GLU A 301 -9.78 15.23 19.21
C GLU A 301 -9.14 15.37 17.80
N GLU A 302 -7.86 15.73 17.74
CA GLU A 302 -7.09 15.65 16.49
C GLU A 302 -6.99 14.18 16.08
N ARG A 303 -7.41 13.85 14.86
CA ARG A 303 -7.44 12.46 14.38
C ARG A 303 -6.05 12.03 13.90
N ASN A 304 -5.74 10.73 13.98
CA ASN A 304 -4.40 10.21 13.60
C ASN A 304 -3.98 10.56 12.16
N TRP A 305 -4.93 10.71 11.24
CA TRP A 305 -4.63 11.20 9.89
C TRP A 305 -3.97 12.59 9.94
N SER A 306 -4.55 13.51 10.72
CA SER A 306 -4.04 14.88 10.90
C SER A 306 -2.71 14.86 11.65
N VAL A 307 -2.57 14.02 12.68
CA VAL A 307 -1.28 13.83 13.38
C VAL A 307 -0.20 13.36 12.40
N TRP A 308 -0.46 12.35 11.57
CA TRP A 308 0.51 11.85 10.60
C TRP A 308 0.90 12.91 9.57
N ARG A 309 -0.08 13.64 9.03
CA ARG A 309 0.19 14.77 8.14
C ARG A 309 1.06 15.84 8.83
N SER A 310 0.75 16.16 10.09
CA SER A 310 1.51 17.15 10.88
C SER A 310 2.96 16.70 11.11
N VAL A 311 3.21 15.40 11.34
CA VAL A 311 4.58 14.84 11.44
C VAL A 311 5.34 15.01 10.12
N VAL A 312 4.75 14.59 9.00
CA VAL A 312 5.41 14.69 7.68
C VAL A 312 5.66 16.16 7.31
N LYS A 313 4.70 17.05 7.59
CA LYS A 313 4.87 18.50 7.38
C LYS A 313 6.00 19.06 8.24
N ALA A 314 6.00 18.78 9.54
CA ALA A 314 6.99 19.29 10.49
C ALA A 314 8.40 18.79 10.12
N TRP A 315 8.53 17.54 9.65
CA TRP A 315 9.78 17.04 9.11
C TRP A 315 10.26 17.84 7.88
N MET A 316 9.41 18.04 6.87
CA MET A 316 9.80 18.77 5.66
C MET A 316 10.18 20.22 5.96
N ASP A 317 9.44 20.89 6.85
CA ASP A 317 9.75 22.26 7.29
C ASP A 317 11.07 22.29 8.08
N GLY A 318 11.27 21.36 9.01
CA GLY A 318 12.49 21.28 9.81
C GLY A 318 13.74 20.94 8.99
N LYS A 319 13.59 20.16 7.91
CA LYS A 319 14.67 19.87 6.94
C LYS A 319 14.91 21.03 5.96
N GLY A 320 13.98 21.99 5.88
CA GLY A 320 14.09 23.15 4.99
C GLY A 320 13.82 22.82 3.52
N LEU A 321 12.91 21.88 3.24
CA LEU A 321 12.55 21.55 1.85
C LEU A 321 11.87 22.74 1.16
N GLU A 322 12.18 22.91 -0.12
CA GLU A 322 11.54 23.92 -0.96
C GLU A 322 10.09 23.53 -1.27
N ASP A 323 9.26 24.51 -1.63
CA ASP A 323 7.83 24.27 -1.91
C ASP A 323 7.61 23.25 -3.03
N GLU A 324 8.46 23.26 -4.07
CA GLU A 324 8.40 22.25 -5.15
C GLU A 324 8.61 20.83 -4.63
N GLU A 325 9.60 20.63 -3.74
CA GLU A 325 9.89 19.32 -3.16
C GLU A 325 8.76 18.85 -2.24
N LYS A 326 8.15 19.77 -1.49
CA LYS A 326 6.95 19.50 -0.69
C LYS A 326 5.79 19.06 -1.58
N GLU A 327 5.58 19.68 -2.75
CA GLU A 327 4.55 19.24 -3.70
C GLU A 327 4.80 17.83 -4.23
N TRP A 328 6.07 17.48 -4.48
CA TRP A 328 6.43 16.11 -4.85
C TRP A 328 6.01 15.11 -3.77
N ILE A 329 6.39 15.37 -2.53
CA ILE A 329 6.06 14.49 -1.40
C ILE A 329 4.55 14.47 -1.14
N TRP A 330 3.86 15.60 -1.22
CA TRP A 330 2.43 15.66 -0.94
C TRP A 330 1.59 14.92 -2.00
N TRP A 331 1.93 15.03 -3.27
CA TRP A 331 1.07 14.47 -4.31
C TRP A 331 1.74 14.13 -5.65
N LYS A 332 2.70 14.91 -6.18
CA LYS A 332 3.21 14.67 -7.55
C LYS A 332 3.86 13.31 -7.69
N THR A 333 4.60 12.87 -6.68
CA THR A 333 5.22 11.53 -6.69
C THR A 333 4.15 10.43 -6.74
N GLY A 334 3.03 10.59 -6.03
CA GLY A 334 1.92 9.64 -6.09
C GLY A 334 1.26 9.60 -7.47
N VAL A 335 1.04 10.77 -8.08
CA VAL A 335 0.51 10.89 -9.45
C VAL A 335 1.45 10.21 -10.46
N GLU A 336 2.75 10.47 -10.37
CA GLU A 336 3.75 9.87 -11.25
C GLU A 336 3.83 8.36 -11.05
N ALA A 337 4.00 7.89 -9.80
CA ALA A 337 4.18 6.47 -9.51
C ALA A 337 2.99 5.61 -9.96
N TYR A 338 1.77 6.14 -9.85
CA TYR A 338 0.55 5.43 -10.24
C TYR A 338 0.04 5.77 -11.64
N GLY A 339 0.69 6.69 -12.36
CA GLY A 339 0.25 7.10 -13.70
C GLY A 339 -1.16 7.70 -13.70
N ILE A 340 -1.47 8.51 -12.70
CA ILE A 340 -2.78 9.17 -12.57
C ILE A 340 -2.81 10.38 -13.50
N GLU A 341 -3.89 10.55 -14.26
CA GLU A 341 -4.07 11.69 -15.17
C GLU A 341 -5.00 12.74 -14.56
N GLY A 342 -4.86 14.01 -14.99
CA GLY A 342 -5.82 15.08 -14.69
C GLY A 342 -5.54 15.91 -13.43
N PHE A 343 -4.28 16.06 -13.03
CA PHE A 343 -3.82 16.91 -11.93
C PHE A 343 -2.93 18.06 -12.42
#